data_AF-A0ABD5P7E6-F1
#
_entry.id   AF-A0ABD5P7E6-F1
#
_cell.length_a   1.000
_cell.length_b   1.000
_cell.length_c   1.000
_cell.angle_alpha   90.00
_cell.angle_beta   90.00
_cell.angle_gamma   90.00
#
_symmetry.space_group_name_H-M   'P 1'
#
loop_
_entity.id
_entity.type
_entity.pdbx_description
1 polymer ?
#
loop_
_entity_poly.entity_id
_entity_poly.type
_entity_poly.pdbx_seq_one_letter_code
_entity_poly.pdbx_strand_id
1 'polypeptide(L)'
;MTFQPESDMTQEDVQQRVDEAIAENEVVLFMKGNRLMPQCGYSQRALELVSKYREEFETVDVLPALDQFRVALNEHSGWETTPQTYVNGEFVGGSDILAELDERGELGATLSGN
;
A
#
# COMPACT_ATOMS: atom_id res chain seq x y z
N MET A 1 -21.09 30.42 -11.60
CA MET A 1 -19.89 29.57 -11.55
C MET A 1 -20.20 28.42 -10.61
N THR A 2 -20.32 27.20 -11.14
CA THR A 2 -20.43 25.99 -10.33
C THR A 2 -19.07 25.77 -9.68
N PHE A 3 -19.00 25.96 -8.36
CA PHE A 3 -17.90 25.45 -7.56
C PHE A 3 -17.98 23.93 -7.65
N GLN A 4 -17.04 23.33 -8.39
CA GLN A 4 -16.77 21.91 -8.27
C GLN A 4 -16.10 21.72 -6.89
N PRO A 5 -16.67 20.93 -5.97
CA PRO A 5 -15.95 20.59 -4.75
C PRO A 5 -14.70 19.83 -5.18
N GLU A 6 -13.55 20.39 -4.84
CA GLU A 6 -12.26 19.73 -4.98
C GLU A 6 -12.35 18.42 -4.18
N SER A 7 -11.92 17.32 -4.81
CA SER A 7 -11.91 15.93 -4.36
C SER A 7 -11.86 15.70 -2.84
N ASP A 8 -13.01 15.76 -2.17
CA ASP A 8 -13.15 15.32 -0.77
C ASP A 8 -13.55 13.85 -0.81
N MET A 9 -12.58 12.95 -0.95
CA MET A 9 -12.82 11.55 -0.63
C MET A 9 -13.16 11.48 0.86
N THR A 10 -14.35 10.99 1.20
CA THR A 10 -14.73 10.88 2.61
C THR A 10 -13.93 9.77 3.29
N GLN A 11 -13.87 9.79 4.63
CA GLN A 11 -13.21 8.73 5.39
C GLN A 11 -13.79 7.35 5.06
N GLU A 12 -15.13 7.26 4.93
CA GLU A 12 -15.84 6.03 4.59
C GLU A 12 -15.47 5.54 3.17
N ASP A 13 -15.38 6.44 2.19
CA ASP A 13 -14.97 6.07 0.82
C ASP A 13 -13.54 5.51 0.78
N VAL A 14 -12.63 6.10 1.57
CA VAL A 14 -11.23 5.65 1.63
C VAL A 14 -11.11 4.31 2.34
N GLN A 15 -11.82 4.13 3.46
CA GLN A 15 -11.86 2.84 4.17
C GLN A 15 -12.38 1.74 3.24
N GLN A 16 -13.53 1.95 2.61
CA GLN A 16 -14.08 1.00 1.65
C GLN A 16 -13.10 0.68 0.52
N ARG A 17 -12.41 1.69 -0.01
CA ARG A 17 -11.40 1.49 -1.06
C ARG A 17 -10.20 0.68 -0.58
N VAL A 18 -9.75 0.88 0.66
CA VAL A 18 -8.67 0.10 1.28
C VAL A 18 -9.12 -1.35 1.46
N ASP A 19 -10.31 -1.55 2.03
CA ASP A 19 -10.92 -2.87 2.24
C ASP A 19 -11.08 -3.64 0.92
N GLU A 20 -11.67 -3.00 -0.09
CA GLU A 20 -11.87 -3.58 -1.42
C GLU A 20 -10.53 -3.92 -2.07
N ALA A 21 -9.56 -3.01 -2.03
CA ALA A 21 -8.24 -3.28 -2.60
C ALA A 21 -7.59 -4.50 -1.95
N ILE A 22 -7.62 -4.56 -0.61
CA ILE A 22 -7.04 -5.66 0.18
C ILE A 22 -7.78 -6.99 -0.04
N ALA A 23 -9.10 -6.95 -0.23
CA ALA A 23 -9.93 -8.15 -0.41
C ALA A 23 -9.91 -8.68 -1.86
N GLU A 24 -9.85 -7.80 -2.85
CA GLU A 24 -9.85 -8.18 -4.27
C GLU A 24 -8.48 -8.63 -4.77
N ASN A 25 -7.41 -8.12 -4.17
CA ASN A 25 -6.04 -8.36 -4.63
C ASN A 25 -5.26 -9.17 -3.61
N GLU A 26 -4.54 -10.17 -4.11
CA GLU A 26 -3.70 -11.01 -3.27
C GLU A 26 -2.52 -10.23 -2.69
N VAL A 27 -1.98 -9.26 -3.41
CA VAL A 27 -0.90 -8.39 -2.95
C VAL A 27 -1.23 -6.95 -3.27
N VAL A 28 -1.22 -6.09 -2.25
CA VAL A 28 -1.49 -4.66 -2.36
C VAL A 28 -0.38 -3.86 -1.72
N LEU A 29 0.11 -2.87 -2.43
CA LEU A 29 1.09 -1.91 -1.95
C LEU A 29 0.47 -0.51 -1.86
N PHE A 30 0.25 -0.03 -0.64
CA PHE A 30 -0.13 1.35 -0.38
C PHE A 30 1.12 2.22 -0.32
N MET A 31 1.25 3.16 -1.26
CA MET A 31 2.46 3.95 -1.43
C MET A 31 2.17 5.39 -1.82
N LYS A 32 3.14 6.28 -1.63
CA LYS A 32 3.04 7.69 -2.04
C LYS A 32 3.44 7.81 -3.52
N GLY A 33 2.46 8.04 -4.38
CA GLY A 33 2.59 7.97 -5.83
C GLY A 33 2.14 6.63 -6.37
N ASN A 34 2.61 6.25 -7.56
CA ASN A 34 2.21 5.02 -8.24
C ASN A 34 3.41 4.33 -8.89
N ARG A 35 3.19 3.14 -9.48
CA ARG A 35 4.24 2.34 -10.13
C ARG A 35 5.04 3.10 -11.19
N LEU A 36 4.43 4.07 -11.88
CA LEU A 36 5.08 4.87 -12.94
C LEU A 36 5.77 6.12 -12.41
N MET A 37 5.23 6.72 -11.34
CA MET A 37 5.71 7.95 -10.71
C MET A 37 5.72 7.79 -9.19
N PRO A 38 6.74 7.12 -8.62
CA PRO A 38 6.93 7.09 -7.18
C PRO A 38 7.38 8.48 -6.68
N GLN A 39 6.68 9.01 -5.69
CA GLN A 39 6.94 10.36 -5.14
C GLN A 39 7.73 10.33 -3.82
N CYS A 40 8.18 9.14 -3.39
CA CYS A 40 8.94 8.94 -2.17
C CYS A 40 9.94 7.79 -2.33
N GLY A 41 11.18 7.97 -1.87
CA GLY A 41 12.24 6.95 -1.97
C GLY A 41 11.90 5.63 -1.22
N TYR A 42 11.19 5.72 -0.09
CA TYR A 42 10.71 4.53 0.62
C TYR A 42 9.65 3.77 -0.19
N SER A 43 8.74 4.50 -0.84
CA SER A 43 7.74 3.93 -1.73
C SER A 43 8.36 3.27 -2.96
N GLN A 44 9.39 3.89 -3.56
CA GLN A 44 10.16 3.28 -4.65
C GLN A 44 10.83 1.97 -4.20
N ARG A 45 11.49 1.97 -3.04
CA ARG A 45 12.17 0.78 -2.52
C ARG A 45 11.19 -0.37 -2.28
N ALA A 46 10.03 -0.10 -1.67
CA ALA A 46 9.00 -1.11 -1.47
C ALA A 46 8.48 -1.67 -2.80
N LEU A 47 8.23 -0.80 -3.78
CA LEU A 47 7.79 -1.19 -5.12
C LEU A 47 8.80 -2.12 -5.82
N GLU A 48 10.09 -1.77 -5.78
CA GLU A 48 11.16 -2.57 -6.38
C GLU A 48 11.28 -3.95 -5.72
N LEU A 49 11.20 -4.00 -4.38
CA LEU A 49 11.25 -5.24 -3.62
C LEU A 49 10.07 -6.15 -3.92
N VAL A 50 8.84 -5.63 -3.92
CA VAL A 50 7.65 -6.43 -4.25
C VAL A 50 7.71 -6.88 -5.71
N SER A 51 8.05 -5.98 -6.63
CA SER A 51 8.13 -6.28 -8.06
C SER A 51 9.21 -7.30 -8.44
N LYS A 52 10.18 -7.57 -7.55
CA LYS A 52 11.22 -8.59 -7.74
C LYS A 52 10.68 -10.02 -7.57
N TYR A 53 9.65 -10.20 -6.74
CA TYR A 53 9.08 -11.52 -6.42
C TYR A 53 7.66 -11.71 -6.95
N ARG A 54 6.90 -10.62 -7.11
CA ARG A 54 5.52 -10.62 -7.61
C ARG A 54 5.41 -9.63 -8.76
N GLU A 55 5.02 -10.12 -9.92
CA GLU A 55 4.78 -9.26 -11.08
C GLU A 55 3.35 -8.68 -11.08
N GLU A 56 2.40 -9.47 -10.56
CA GLU A 56 0.98 -9.16 -10.41
C GLU A 56 0.69 -8.71 -8.96
N PHE A 57 0.57 -7.40 -8.76
CA PHE A 57 0.15 -6.78 -7.50
C PHE A 57 -0.47 -5.40 -7.78
N GLU A 58 -1.33 -4.95 -6.89
CA GLU A 58 -2.00 -3.66 -7.01
C GLU A 58 -1.24 -2.57 -6.24
N THR A 59 -1.22 -1.34 -6.77
CA THR A 59 -0.59 -0.19 -6.10
C THR A 59 -1.60 0.92 -5.89
N VAL A 60 -1.83 1.29 -4.63
CA VAL A 60 -2.77 2.35 -4.28
C VAL A 60 -2.00 3.61 -3.91
N ASP A 61 -2.24 4.69 -4.66
CA ASP A 61 -1.68 6.00 -4.36
C ASP A 61 -2.44 6.65 -3.20
N VAL A 62 -1.74 6.82 -2.07
CA VAL A 62 -2.32 7.46 -0.87
C VAL A 62 -2.20 8.98 -0.90
N LEU A 63 -1.47 9.60 -1.84
CA LEU A 63 -1.27 11.05 -1.88
C LEU A 63 -2.56 11.87 -1.94
N PRO A 64 -3.59 11.50 -2.73
CA PRO A 64 -4.80 12.31 -2.85
C PRO A 64 -5.61 12.43 -1.56
N ALA A 65 -5.50 11.46 -0.65
CA ALA A 65 -6.27 11.39 0.59
C ALA A 65 -5.40 10.88 1.75
N LEU A 66 -4.19 11.41 1.87
CA LEU A 66 -3.14 10.85 2.73
C LEU A 66 -3.57 10.72 4.19
N ASP A 67 -4.30 11.70 4.72
CA ASP A 67 -4.75 11.68 6.10
C ASP A 67 -5.83 10.61 6.33
N GLN A 68 -6.78 10.46 5.40
CA GLN A 68 -7.79 9.42 5.46
C GLN A 68 -7.19 8.02 5.32
N PHE A 69 -6.27 7.83 4.37
CA PHE A 69 -5.56 6.56 4.18
C PHE A 69 -4.75 6.18 5.40
N ARG A 70 -4.12 7.15 6.07
CA ARG A 70 -3.40 6.89 7.32
C ARG A 70 -4.31 6.35 8.40
N VAL A 71 -5.49 6.93 8.57
CA VAL A 71 -6.46 6.45 9.55
C VAL A 71 -6.93 5.05 9.18
N ALA A 72 -7.37 4.84 7.93
CA ALA A 72 -7.86 3.53 7.48
C ALA A 72 -6.77 2.45 7.61
N LEU A 73 -5.57 2.71 7.09
CA LEU A 73 -4.45 1.77 7.18
C LEU A 73 -4.05 1.50 8.63
N ASN A 74 -4.06 2.52 9.50
CA ASN A 74 -3.77 2.33 10.92
C ASN A 74 -4.77 1.38 11.59
N GLU A 75 -6.05 1.42 11.22
CA GLU A 75 -7.06 0.49 11.74
C GLU A 75 -6.78 -0.96 11.31
N HIS A 76 -6.19 -1.18 10.13
CA HIS A 76 -5.84 -2.51 9.64
C HIS A 76 -4.49 -3.04 10.12
N SER A 77 -3.43 -2.23 10.05
CA SER A 77 -2.05 -2.66 10.36
C SER A 77 -1.58 -2.27 11.76
N GLY A 78 -2.26 -1.32 12.41
CA GLY A 78 -1.74 -0.62 13.59
C GLY A 78 -0.56 0.29 13.29
N TRP A 79 -0.23 0.54 12.01
CA TRP A 79 0.92 1.34 11.58
C TRP A 79 0.46 2.64 10.91
N GLU A 80 1.04 3.76 11.33
CA GLU A 80 0.73 5.09 10.76
C GLU A 80 1.65 5.48 9.58
N THR A 81 2.65 4.65 9.29
CA THR A 81 3.73 4.95 8.35
C THR A 81 3.46 4.30 7.00
N THR A 82 3.79 4.99 5.91
CA THR A 82 3.74 4.49 4.53
C THR A 82 5.15 4.44 3.94
N PRO A 83 5.44 3.53 3.00
CA PRO A 83 4.53 2.58 2.35
C PRO A 83 4.10 1.40 3.26
N GLN A 84 2.96 0.77 2.95
CA GLN A 84 2.45 -0.43 3.63
C GLN A 84 2.08 -1.51 2.63
N THR A 85 2.48 -2.75 2.92
CA THR A 85 2.24 -3.90 2.04
C THR A 85 1.32 -4.89 2.72
N TYR A 86 0.31 -5.34 1.99
CA TYR A 86 -0.64 -6.35 2.41
C TYR A 86 -0.58 -7.53 1.47
N VAL A 87 -0.71 -8.73 2.03
CA VAL A 87 -0.75 -10.00 1.29
C VAL A 87 -1.90 -10.84 1.85
N ASN A 88 -2.84 -11.25 1.00
CA ASN A 88 -4.01 -12.05 1.37
C ASN A 88 -4.82 -11.47 2.54
N GLY A 89 -4.97 -10.14 2.60
CA GLY A 89 -5.64 -9.50 3.74
C GLY A 89 -4.75 -9.21 4.94
N GLU A 90 -3.54 -9.75 4.99
CA GLU A 90 -2.64 -9.63 6.12
C GLU A 90 -1.58 -8.54 5.90
N PHE A 91 -1.35 -7.72 6.92
CA PHE A 91 -0.29 -6.72 6.89
C PHE A 91 1.08 -7.39 7.01
N VAL A 92 1.93 -7.20 6.00
CA VAL A 92 3.30 -7.72 5.98
C VAL A 92 4.29 -6.73 6.59
N GLY A 93 4.19 -5.45 6.20
CA GLY A 93 5.12 -4.43 6.65
C GLY A 93 5.33 -3.28 5.67
N GLY A 94 6.14 -2.32 6.10
CA GLY A 94 6.61 -1.23 5.25
C GLY A 94 7.93 -1.54 4.53
N SER A 95 8.51 -0.52 3.88
CA SER A 95 9.73 -0.67 3.07
C SER A 95 10.91 -1.31 3.79
N ASP A 96 11.12 -0.97 5.07
CA ASP A 96 12.26 -1.48 5.84
C ASP A 96 12.08 -2.96 6.22
N ILE A 97 10.86 -3.36 6.58
CA ILE A 97 10.52 -4.78 6.85
C ILE A 97 10.68 -5.61 5.57
N LEU A 98 10.17 -5.10 4.43
CA LEU A 98 10.35 -5.79 3.15
C LEU A 98 11.83 -5.97 2.81
N ALA A 99 12.65 -4.96 3.06
CA ALA A 99 14.10 -5.05 2.83
C ALA A 99 14.74 -6.11 3.73
N GLU A 100 14.39 -6.15 5.02
CA GLU A 100 14.90 -7.16 5.94
C GLU A 100 14.48 -8.58 5.51
N LEU A 101 13.23 -8.76 5.06
CA LEU A 101 12.73 -10.03 4.54
C LEU A 101 13.45 -10.45 3.24
N ASP A 102 13.81 -9.49 2.36
CA ASP A 102 14.59 -9.75 1.14
C ASP A 102 16.00 -10.20 1.49
N GLU A 103 16.66 -9.52 2.44
CA GLU A 103 17.99 -9.88 2.93
C GLU A 103 18.02 -11.27 3.56
N ARG A 104 16.92 -11.67 4.22
CA ARG A 104 16.73 -13.02 4.78
C ARG A 104 16.32 -14.07 3.74
N GLY A 105 15.94 -13.65 2.53
CA GLY A 105 15.43 -14.53 1.48
C GLY A 105 14.01 -15.06 1.74
N GLU A 106 13.28 -14.47 2.68
CA GLU A 106 11.93 -14.88 3.10
C GLU A 106 10.84 -14.07 2.39
N LEU A 107 11.18 -12.88 1.84
CA LEU A 107 10.21 -11.98 1.21
C LEU A 107 9.37 -12.65 0.12
N GLY A 108 10.00 -13.44 -0.76
CA GLY A 108 9.28 -14.12 -1.84
C GLY A 108 8.25 -15.13 -1.32
N ALA A 109 8.54 -15.81 -0.22
CA ALA A 109 7.61 -16.74 0.40
C ALA A 109 6.47 -16.00 1.10
N THR A 110 6.78 -14.89 1.81
CA THR A 110 5.77 -14.03 2.45
C THR A 110 4.81 -13.43 1.43
N LEU A 111 5.32 -12.91 0.30
CA LEU A 111 4.49 -12.38 -0.78
C LEU A 111 3.72 -13.46 -1.54
N SER A 112 4.09 -14.73 -1.39
CA SER A 112 3.45 -15.83 -2.11
C SER A 112 2.14 -16.32 -1.47
N GLY A 113 1.84 -15.93 -0.23
CA GLY A 113 0.67 -16.42 0.50
C GLY A 113 0.71 -17.94 0.64
N ASN A 114 1.49 -18.46 1.60
CA ASN A 114 1.67 -19.89 1.78
C ASN A 114 0.42 -20.60 2.35
#